data_AF-A0A229UGI9-F1
#
_entry.id   AF-A0A229UGI9-F1
#
_cell.length_a   1.000
_cell.length_b   1.000
_cell.length_c   1.000
_cell.angle_alpha   90.00
_cell.angle_beta   90.00
_cell.angle_gamma   90.00
#
_symmetry.space_group_name_H-M   'P 1'
#
loop_
_entity.id
_entity.type
_entity.pdbx_description
1 polymer ?
#
loop_
_entity_poly.entity_id
_entity_poly.type
_entity_poly.pdbx_seq_one_letter_code
_entity_poly.pdbx_strand_id
1 'polypeptide(L)'
;MKALKRFRRDGKRYNGFIFRIEQQDLPAYYGHFMGATNKDKFEKTINTLSDLGREIQKTIIWRIGESTLWNTAELQKNDIDYLMHGREEISKRPDIYKETLADTAFMEYILEDYQIVLSKSIDANRIIRVIPPTEQFGKILYKNKKQRYYKG
;
A
#
# COMPACT_ATOMS: atom_id res chain seq x y z
N MET A 1 -23.33 2.66 -4.92
CA MET A 1 -22.03 3.08 -4.33
C MET A 1 -21.66 4.46 -4.88
N LYS A 2 -21.65 5.50 -4.03
CA LYS A 2 -21.13 6.82 -4.43
C LYS A 2 -19.65 6.64 -4.80
N ALA A 3 -19.27 7.09 -5.99
CA ALA A 3 -17.90 7.02 -6.47
C ALA A 3 -16.95 7.61 -5.42
N LEU A 4 -16.11 6.76 -4.81
CA LEU A 4 -14.95 7.20 -4.04
C LEU A 4 -14.24 8.25 -4.88
N LYS A 5 -14.22 9.51 -4.40
CA LYS A 5 -13.60 10.63 -5.11
C LYS A 5 -12.19 10.22 -5.48
N ARG A 6 -11.95 10.04 -6.78
CA ARG A 6 -10.75 9.43 -7.40
C ARG A 6 -9.52 10.33 -7.38
N PHE A 7 -9.45 11.27 -6.45
CA PHE A 7 -8.43 12.32 -6.43
C PHE A 7 -7.70 12.29 -5.10
N ARG A 8 -6.38 12.08 -5.19
CA ARG A 8 -5.45 12.36 -4.11
C ARG A 8 -5.51 13.86 -3.77
N ARG A 9 -5.17 14.26 -2.53
CA ARG A 9 -5.07 15.68 -2.15
C ARG A 9 -4.06 16.45 -3.03
N ASP A 10 -3.07 15.76 -3.60
CA ASP A 10 -2.09 16.31 -4.54
C ASP A 10 -2.57 16.35 -6.02
N GLY A 11 -3.83 16.02 -6.29
CA GLY A 11 -4.43 16.02 -7.62
C GLY A 11 -4.01 14.87 -8.54
N LYS A 12 -3.12 13.96 -8.09
CA LYS A 12 -2.71 12.79 -8.87
C LYS A 12 -3.85 11.77 -8.95
N ARG A 13 -3.95 11.10 -10.10
CA ARG A 13 -4.91 10.02 -10.35
C ARG A 13 -4.25 8.67 -10.10
N TYR A 14 -4.92 7.81 -9.34
CA TYR A 14 -4.50 6.42 -9.20
C TYR A 14 -4.61 5.70 -10.55
N ASN A 15 -3.54 4.98 -10.90
CA ASN A 15 -3.46 4.16 -12.11
C ASN A 15 -3.22 2.72 -11.68
N GLY A 16 -4.19 1.84 -11.89
CA GLY A 16 -4.05 0.43 -11.51
C GLY A 16 -5.37 -0.31 -11.43
N PHE A 17 -5.43 -1.25 -10.49
CA PHE A 17 -6.58 -2.10 -10.20
C PHE A 17 -7.00 -1.92 -8.75
N ILE A 18 -8.30 -1.94 -8.51
CA ILE A 18 -8.89 -1.90 -7.18
C ILE A 18 -9.70 -3.17 -7.02
N PHE A 19 -9.49 -3.88 -5.92
CA PHE A 19 -10.30 -5.01 -5.51
C PHE A 19 -10.44 -5.00 -4.00
N ARG A 20 -11.44 -5.70 -3.48
CA ARG A 20 -11.67 -5.86 -2.04
C ARG A 20 -11.27 -7.27 -1.64
N ILE A 21 -10.37 -7.40 -0.66
CA ILE A 21 -10.06 -8.68 -0.03
C ILE A 21 -11.22 -9.08 0.88
N GLU A 22 -11.64 -10.33 0.76
CA GLU A 22 -12.69 -10.96 1.56
C GLU A 22 -12.12 -12.15 2.35
N GLN A 23 -12.84 -12.59 3.38
CA GLN A 23 -12.40 -13.68 4.25
C GLN A 23 -12.11 -14.97 3.46
N GLN A 24 -12.83 -15.21 2.37
CA GLN A 24 -12.65 -16.37 1.51
C GLN A 24 -11.33 -16.38 0.74
N ASP A 25 -10.69 -15.21 0.53
CA ASP A 25 -9.43 -15.06 -0.24
C ASP A 25 -8.19 -15.43 0.60
N LEU A 26 -8.38 -15.55 1.92
CA LEU A 26 -7.34 -15.92 2.88
C LEU A 26 -7.11 -17.45 2.87
N PRO A 27 -5.95 -17.94 3.33
CA PRO A 27 -4.84 -17.21 3.98
C PRO A 27 -4.05 -16.28 3.05
N ALA A 28 -3.35 -15.32 3.66
CA ALA A 28 -2.47 -14.38 2.98
C ALA A 28 -1.14 -14.20 3.70
N TYR A 29 -0.15 -13.68 3.00
CA TYR A 29 1.05 -13.08 3.58
C TYR A 29 0.95 -11.56 3.47
N TYR A 30 1.41 -10.85 4.50
CA TYR A 30 1.62 -9.40 4.49
C TYR A 30 3.00 -9.09 5.04
N GLY A 31 3.79 -8.33 4.28
CA GLY A 31 5.15 -7.96 4.67
C GLY A 31 5.92 -7.34 3.52
N HIS A 32 7.24 -7.30 3.64
CA HIS A 32 8.10 -6.67 2.62
C HIS A 32 7.96 -7.38 1.26
N PHE A 33 8.09 -6.63 0.17
CA PHE A 33 7.93 -7.14 -1.20
C PHE A 33 8.98 -8.20 -1.60
N MET A 34 10.11 -8.23 -0.89
CA MET A 34 11.15 -9.25 -1.07
C MET A 34 10.89 -10.54 -0.26
N GLY A 35 9.89 -10.53 0.64
CA GLY A 35 9.74 -11.56 1.67
C GLY A 35 8.90 -12.78 1.29
N ALA A 36 8.08 -12.72 0.23
CA ALA A 36 7.31 -13.88 -0.21
C ALA A 36 6.82 -13.76 -1.66
N THR A 37 6.59 -14.91 -2.28
CA THR A 37 5.91 -15.09 -3.56
C THR A 37 4.71 -16.02 -3.37
N ASN A 38 3.84 -16.12 -4.38
CA ASN A 38 2.68 -17.02 -4.34
C ASN A 38 3.04 -18.51 -4.38
N LYS A 39 4.31 -18.87 -4.53
CA LYS A 39 4.81 -20.26 -4.50
C LYS A 39 5.32 -20.68 -3.12
N ASP A 40 5.51 -19.72 -2.21
CA ASP A 40 6.10 -19.98 -0.90
C ASP A 40 5.06 -20.50 0.09
N LYS A 41 5.53 -21.33 1.04
CA LYS A 41 4.76 -21.61 2.25
C LYS A 41 4.96 -20.44 3.18
N PHE A 42 3.91 -19.64 3.39
CA PHE A 42 3.99 -18.46 4.24
C PHE A 42 4.32 -18.87 5.69
N GLU A 43 5.48 -18.45 6.21
CA GLU A 43 5.84 -18.69 7.62
C GLU A 43 4.89 -17.95 8.58
N LYS A 44 4.46 -16.74 8.19
CA LYS A 44 3.52 -15.90 8.95
C LYS A 44 2.21 -15.74 8.18
N THR A 45 1.34 -16.74 8.28
CA THR A 45 0.02 -16.72 7.63
C THR A 45 -0.95 -15.78 8.34
N ILE A 46 -1.62 -14.95 7.55
CA ILE A 46 -2.78 -14.15 7.96
C ILE A 46 -4.04 -14.89 7.55
N ASN A 47 -4.78 -15.37 8.54
CA ASN A 47 -5.93 -16.25 8.32
C ASN A 47 -7.27 -15.51 8.38
N THR A 48 -7.32 -14.33 9.01
CA THR A 48 -8.55 -13.52 9.11
C THR A 48 -8.34 -12.08 8.66
N LEU A 49 -9.42 -11.43 8.22
CA LEU A 49 -9.39 -10.00 7.90
C LEU A 49 -9.03 -9.14 9.13
N SER A 50 -9.41 -9.59 10.32
CA SER A 50 -9.04 -8.93 11.59
C SER A 50 -7.53 -8.98 11.81
N ASP A 51 -6.89 -10.13 11.55
CA ASP A 51 -5.44 -10.27 11.66
C ASP A 51 -4.73 -9.40 10.62
N LEU A 52 -5.24 -9.36 9.38
CA LEU A 52 -4.71 -8.48 8.34
C LEU A 52 -4.77 -7.01 8.78
N GLY A 53 -5.93 -6.56 9.27
CA GLY A 53 -6.10 -5.20 9.76
C GLY A 53 -5.16 -4.86 10.92
N ARG A 54 -4.94 -5.82 11.84
CA ARG A 54 -4.03 -5.66 12.96
C ARG A 54 -2.57 -5.52 12.53
N GLU A 55 -2.12 -6.34 11.57
CA GLU A 55 -0.74 -6.26 11.07
C GLU A 55 -0.50 -4.97 10.29
N ILE A 56 -1.44 -4.55 9.43
CA ILE A 56 -1.37 -3.24 8.75
C ILE A 56 -1.34 -2.10 9.77
N GLN A 57 -2.19 -2.15 10.80
CA GLN A 57 -2.21 -1.15 11.86
C GLN A 57 -0.86 -1.08 12.58
N LYS A 58 -0.26 -2.22 12.94
CA LYS A 58 1.06 -2.27 13.56
C LYS A 58 2.13 -1.64 12.66
N THR A 59 2.11 -1.93 11.36
CA THR A 59 3.04 -1.31 10.39
C THR A 59 2.91 0.21 10.36
N ILE A 60 1.67 0.73 10.33
CA ILE A 60 1.44 2.18 10.36
C ILE A 60 1.97 2.80 11.66
N ILE A 61 1.68 2.19 12.81
CA ILE A 61 2.17 2.68 14.12
C ILE A 61 3.70 2.66 14.16
N TRP A 62 4.32 1.58 13.71
CA TRP A 62 5.78 1.46 13.63
C TRP A 62 6.38 2.58 12.77
N ARG A 63 5.78 2.88 11.62
CA ARG A 63 6.23 3.95 10.70
C ARG A 63 6.02 5.35 11.27
N ILE A 64 4.97 5.57 12.07
CA ILE A 64 4.82 6.82 12.84
C ILE A 64 6.01 6.97 13.78
N GLY A 65 6.35 5.93 14.56
CA GLY A 65 7.51 5.97 15.46
C GLY A 65 8.83 6.18 14.74
N GLU A 66 9.05 5.51 13.60
CA GLU A 66 10.23 5.75 12.75
C GLU A 66 10.31 7.22 12.30
N SER A 67 9.19 7.77 11.81
CA SER A 67 9.14 9.14 11.30
C SER A 67 9.45 10.20 12.36
N THR A 68 9.12 9.94 13.64
CA THR A 68 9.46 10.86 14.73
C THR A 68 10.95 10.93 15.03
N LEU A 69 11.71 9.90 14.67
CA LEU A 69 13.14 9.78 14.99
C LEU A 69 14.04 10.16 13.81
N TRP A 70 13.48 10.42 12.63
CA TRP A 70 14.20 10.63 11.37
C TRP A 70 15.30 11.70 11.42
N ASN A 71 15.10 12.75 12.23
CA ASN A 71 16.04 13.88 12.38
C ASN A 71 16.72 13.89 13.76
N THR A 72 16.68 12.78 14.48
CA THR A 72 17.29 12.66 15.81
C THR A 72 18.58 11.86 15.75
N ALA A 73 19.51 12.16 16.66
CA ALA A 73 20.72 11.35 16.84
C ALA A 73 20.39 9.90 17.28
N GLU A 74 19.16 9.64 17.72
CA GLU A 74 18.73 8.33 18.19
C GLU A 74 18.59 7.31 17.05
N LEU A 75 18.39 7.74 15.80
CA LEU A 75 18.27 6.87 14.62
C LEU A 75 19.49 5.94 14.43
N GLN A 76 20.64 6.28 15.02
CA GLN A 76 21.88 5.50 14.94
C GLN A 76 21.98 4.38 15.99
N LYS A 77 21.00 4.26 16.90
CA LYS A 77 20.95 3.17 17.89
C LYS A 77 20.36 1.92 17.23
N ASN A 78 21.00 0.77 17.43
CA ASN A 78 20.56 -0.49 16.80
C ASN A 78 19.30 -1.11 17.44
N ASP A 79 18.92 -0.68 18.65
CA ASP A 79 17.87 -1.33 19.46
C ASP A 79 16.59 -0.49 19.59
N ILE A 80 16.26 0.33 18.59
CA ILE A 80 15.08 1.20 18.64
C ILE A 80 13.81 0.37 18.45
N ASP A 81 12.93 0.37 19.44
CA ASP A 81 11.57 -0.13 19.30
C ASP A 81 10.65 0.96 18.73
N TYR A 82 10.63 1.08 17.41
CA TYR A 82 9.76 2.03 16.71
C TYR A 82 8.27 1.80 16.96
N LEU A 83 7.84 0.57 17.29
CA LEU A 83 6.44 0.32 17.60
C LEU A 83 6.06 0.94 18.95
N MET A 84 6.94 0.85 19.94
CA MET A 84 6.79 1.52 21.23
C MET A 84 6.74 3.04 21.04
N HIS A 85 7.71 3.62 20.33
CA HIS A 85 7.72 5.07 20.05
C HIS A 85 6.46 5.55 19.32
N GLY A 86 5.99 4.80 18.33
CA GLY A 86 4.75 5.12 17.63
C GLY A 86 3.52 5.13 18.56
N ARG A 87 3.45 4.20 19.51
CA ARG A 87 2.38 4.18 20.52
C ARG A 87 2.47 5.36 21.49
N GLU A 88 3.68 5.73 21.90
CA GLU A 88 3.91 6.90 22.75
C GLU A 88 3.49 8.18 22.03
N GLU A 89 3.85 8.32 20.76
CA GLU A 89 3.50 9.48 19.95
C GLU A 89 1.98 9.59 19.79
N ILE A 90 1.29 8.49 19.48
CA ILE A 90 -0.17 8.47 19.43
C ILE A 90 -0.78 8.80 20.80
N SER A 91 -0.15 8.39 21.89
CA SER A 91 -0.64 8.72 23.24
C SER A 91 -0.50 10.22 23.55
N LYS A 92 0.59 10.86 23.11
CA LYS A 92 0.80 12.31 23.24
C LYS A 92 -0.11 13.11 22.31
N ARG A 93 -0.32 12.60 21.09
CA ARG A 93 -1.13 13.24 20.04
C ARG A 93 -2.08 12.22 19.37
N PRO A 94 -3.26 11.95 19.96
CA PRO A 94 -4.18 10.92 19.47
C PRO A 94 -4.65 11.10 18.02
N ASP A 95 -4.71 12.34 17.54
CA ASP A 95 -5.16 12.64 16.18
C ASP A 95 -4.13 12.29 15.11
N ILE A 96 -2.84 12.11 15.46
CA ILE A 96 -1.78 11.82 14.50
C ILE A 96 -2.09 10.58 13.68
N TYR A 97 -2.69 9.56 14.29
CA TYR A 97 -3.05 8.33 13.60
C TYR A 97 -4.11 8.58 12.51
N LYS A 98 -5.13 9.39 12.81
CA LYS A 98 -6.18 9.73 11.84
C LYS A 98 -5.63 10.62 10.72
N GLU A 99 -4.74 11.55 11.05
CA GLU A 99 -4.06 12.39 10.07
C GLU A 99 -3.21 11.56 9.12
N THR A 100 -2.42 10.63 9.65
CA THR A 100 -1.63 9.67 8.87
C THR A 100 -2.49 8.88 7.88
N LEU A 101 -3.65 8.38 8.31
CA LEU A 101 -4.57 7.65 7.42
C LEU A 101 -5.14 8.53 6.28
N ALA A 102 -5.19 9.84 6.48
CA ALA A 102 -5.65 10.80 5.47
C ALA A 102 -4.51 11.37 4.61
N ASP A 103 -3.25 11.18 5.03
CA ASP A 103 -2.06 11.60 4.29
C ASP A 103 -1.69 10.56 3.23
N THR A 104 -2.08 10.83 2.00
CA THR A 104 -1.83 9.90 0.90
C THR A 104 -0.36 9.77 0.55
N ALA A 105 0.45 10.82 0.71
CA ALA A 105 1.87 10.77 0.38
C ALA A 105 2.62 9.92 1.41
N PHE A 106 2.28 10.10 2.68
CA PHE A 106 2.82 9.26 3.75
C PHE A 106 2.36 7.80 3.60
N MET A 107 1.08 7.55 3.34
CA MET A 107 0.57 6.18 3.13
C MET A 107 1.23 5.48 1.92
N GLU A 108 1.52 6.23 0.85
CA GLU A 108 2.27 5.72 -0.30
C GLU A 108 3.69 5.36 0.10
N TYR A 109 4.42 6.26 0.77
CA TYR A 109 5.77 6.01 1.25
C TYR A 109 5.85 4.78 2.17
N ILE A 110 4.99 4.69 3.19
CA ILE A 110 5.12 3.63 4.20
C ILE A 110 4.73 2.25 3.69
N LEU A 111 3.87 2.17 2.67
CA LEU A 111 3.40 0.92 2.07
C LEU A 111 4.10 0.59 0.74
N GLU A 112 4.97 1.46 0.22
CA GLU A 112 5.66 1.27 -1.06
C GLU A 112 6.39 -0.08 -1.11
N ASP A 113 7.05 -0.43 -0.01
CA ASP A 113 7.82 -1.66 0.12
C ASP A 113 7.01 -2.86 0.63
N TYR A 114 5.71 -2.70 0.88
CA TYR A 114 4.87 -3.77 1.41
C TYR A 114 4.03 -4.43 0.31
N GLN A 115 3.82 -5.73 0.45
CA GLN A 115 2.93 -6.51 -0.41
C GLN A 115 1.94 -7.34 0.41
N ILE A 116 0.81 -7.66 -0.22
CA ILE A 116 -0.10 -8.70 0.23
C ILE A 116 -0.10 -9.80 -0.82
N VAL A 117 0.23 -11.03 -0.41
CA VAL A 117 0.21 -12.21 -1.28
C VAL A 117 -0.93 -13.12 -0.81
N LEU A 118 -1.94 -13.30 -1.65
CA LEU A 118 -3.09 -14.16 -1.35
C LEU A 118 -2.79 -15.59 -1.79
N SER A 119 -3.22 -16.57 -0.99
CA SER A 119 -3.15 -17.99 -1.38
C SER A 119 -4.17 -18.36 -2.46
N LYS A 120 -5.24 -17.58 -2.60
CA LYS A 120 -6.30 -17.78 -3.57
C LYS A 120 -6.38 -16.62 -4.55
N SER A 121 -6.73 -16.94 -5.79
CA SER A 121 -6.97 -15.93 -6.82
C SER A 121 -8.24 -15.14 -6.53
N ILE A 122 -8.22 -13.85 -6.86
CA ILE A 122 -9.42 -13.01 -6.85
C ILE A 122 -10.11 -13.12 -8.20
N ASP A 123 -11.41 -13.39 -8.18
CA ASP A 123 -12.21 -13.45 -9.39
C ASP A 123 -12.21 -12.12 -10.15
N ALA A 124 -12.12 -12.21 -11.48
CA ALA A 124 -11.99 -11.02 -12.34
C ALA A 124 -13.17 -10.04 -12.21
N ASN A 125 -14.37 -10.53 -11.88
CA ASN A 125 -15.56 -9.69 -11.66
C ASN A 125 -15.46 -8.79 -10.41
N ARG A 126 -14.56 -9.10 -9.47
CA ARG A 126 -14.29 -8.30 -8.25
C ARG A 126 -13.19 -7.25 -8.46
N ILE A 127 -12.55 -7.23 -9.64
CA ILE A 127 -11.44 -6.32 -9.97
C ILE A 127 -11.93 -5.16 -10.84
N ILE A 128 -11.74 -3.94 -10.33
CA ILE A 128 -12.07 -2.69 -11.02
C ILE A 128 -10.79 -2.09 -11.60
N ARG A 129 -10.73 -1.96 -12.93
CA ARG A 129 -9.64 -1.23 -13.60
C ARG A 129 -9.86 0.27 -13.49
N VAL A 130 -8.89 0.99 -12.92
CA VAL A 130 -8.91 2.46 -12.78
C VAL A 130 -7.83 3.16 -13.62
N ILE A 131 -7.24 2.45 -14.57
CA ILE A 131 -6.30 2.99 -15.56
C ILE A 131 -7.06 3.92 -16.52
N PRO A 132 -6.79 5.24 -16.53
CA PRO A 132 -7.47 6.14 -17.44
C PRO A 132 -7.07 5.80 -18.90
N PRO A 133 -8.02 5.80 -19.84
CA PRO A 133 -7.72 5.63 -21.26
C PRO A 133 -7.07 6.93 -21.75
N THR A 134 -5.75 7.05 -21.58
CA THR A 134 -4.98 8.17 -22.12
C THR A 134 -4.03 7.65 -23.19
N GLU A 135 -3.67 8.52 -24.13
CA GLU A 135 -2.72 8.23 -25.21
C GLU A 135 -1.30 7.91 -24.70
N GLN A 136 -1.07 8.06 -23.39
CA GLN A 136 0.21 7.95 -22.73
C GLN A 136 0.54 6.53 -22.23
N PHE A 137 -0.31 5.52 -22.44
CA PHE A 137 -0.07 4.18 -21.89
C PHE A 137 -0.36 3.02 -22.85
N GLY A 138 0.46 1.98 -22.76
CA GLY A 138 0.25 0.66 -23.36
C GLY A 138 0.19 0.64 -24.89
N LYS A 139 -0.76 -0.15 -25.43
CA LYS A 139 -0.96 -0.34 -26.89
C LYS A 139 -1.22 0.96 -27.65
N ILE A 140 -1.79 1.98 -27.01
CA ILE A 140 -2.05 3.28 -27.64
C ILE A 140 -0.75 4.06 -27.83
N LEU A 141 0.12 4.10 -26.80
CA LEU A 141 1.46 4.70 -26.92
C LEU A 141 2.31 3.98 -27.97
N TYR A 142 2.23 2.64 -28.04
CA TYR A 142 2.88 1.86 -29.10
C TYR A 142 2.32 2.17 -30.50
N LYS A 143 0.99 2.25 -30.66
CA LYS A 143 0.35 2.64 -31.93
C LYS A 143 0.75 4.06 -32.35
N ASN A 144 0.75 5.01 -31.42
CA ASN A 144 1.09 6.41 -31.69
C ASN A 144 2.58 6.58 -32.04
N LYS A 145 3.49 5.82 -31.39
CA LYS A 145 4.90 5.75 -31.80
C LYS A 145 5.06 5.17 -33.21
N LYS A 146 4.36 4.08 -33.54
CA LYS A 146 4.39 3.49 -34.89
C LYS A 146 3.87 4.47 -35.95
N GLN A 147 2.76 5.16 -35.70
CA GLN A 147 2.19 6.12 -36.64
C GLN A 147 3.08 7.35 -36.88
N ARG A 148 3.86 7.79 -35.90
CA ARG A 148 4.85 8.87 -36.09
C ARG A 148 6.00 8.46 -37.01
N TYR A 149 6.45 7.21 -36.95
CA TYR A 149 7.51 6.69 -37.82
C TYR A 149 7.10 6.53 -39.30
N TYR A 150 5.80 6.42 -39.60
CA TYR A 150 5.29 6.28 -40.97
C TYR A 150 4.90 7.62 -41.63
N LYS A 151 5.01 8.74 -40.89
CA LYS A 151 4.66 10.09 -41.37
C LYS A 151 5.87 11.02 -41.54
N GLY A 152 7.08 10.51 -41.35
CA GLY A 152 8.34 11.16 -41.73
C GLY A 152 8.99 10.37 -42.86
#